data_AF-A0A814LLV4-F1
#
_entry.id   AF-A0A814LLV4-F1
#
_cell.length_a   1.000
_cell.length_b   1.000
_cell.length_c   1.000
_cell.angle_alpha   90.00
_cell.angle_beta   90.00
_cell.angle_gamma   90.00
#
_symmetry.space_group_name_H-M   'P 1'
#
loop_
_entity.id
_entity.type
_entity.pdbx_description
1 polymer ?
#
loop_
_entity_poly.entity_id
_entity_poly.type
_entity_poly.pdbx_seq_one_letter_code
_entity_poly.pdbx_strand_id
1 'polypeptide(L)' 'TLRIFHQASRDNILLQQQATNIYYNRHRLNSQLKLGDKVLTRVYGSKGKLDPKFSSIPEIIVEVHHPIYVVEDEC' A
#
# COMPACT_ATOMS: atom_id res chain seq x y z
N THR A 1 13.62 35.34 -18.75
CA THR A 1 12.24 34.93 -19.09
C THR A 1 12.09 33.42 -19.10
N LEU A 2 12.87 32.66 -19.87
CA LEU A 2 12.80 31.18 -19.94
C LEU A 2 12.92 30.47 -18.57
N ARG A 3 13.82 30.95 -17.71
CA ARG A 3 14.02 30.42 -16.35
C ARG A 3 12.79 30.56 -15.44
N ILE A 4 11.99 31.62 -15.63
CA ILE A 4 10.75 31.85 -14.87
C ILE A 4 9.66 30.87 -15.35
N PHE A 5 9.56 30.67 -16.66
CA PHE A 5 8.63 29.67 -17.22
C PHE A 5 8.99 28.26 -16.77
N HIS A 6 10.27 27.89 -16.77
CA HIS A 6 10.71 26.59 -16.25
C HIS A 6 10.36 26.39 -14.78
N GLN A 7 10.52 27.43 -13.97
CA GLN A 7 10.18 27.38 -12.55
C GLN A 7 8.66 27.18 -12.37
N ALA A 8 7.85 28.00 -13.04
CA ALA A 8 6.39 27.89 -12.98
C ALA A 8 5.88 26.53 -13.48
N SER A 9 6.48 25.99 -14.55
CA SER A 9 6.15 24.64 -15.04
C SER A 9 6.48 23.56 -14.01
N ARG A 10 7.64 23.64 -13.34
CA ARG A 10 8.01 22.69 -12.29
C ARG A 10 7.04 22.75 -11.11
N ASP A 11 6.69 23.96 -10.68
CA ASP A 11 5.79 24.16 -9.55
C ASP A 11 4.39 23.64 -9.87
N ASN A 12 3.90 23.86 -11.10
CA ASN A 12 2.62 23.30 -11.56
C ASN A 12 2.64 21.76 -11.58
N ILE A 13 3.74 21.15 -12.03
CA ILE A 13 3.88 19.68 -12.03
C ILE A 13 3.85 19.15 -10.59
N LEU A 14 4.56 19.79 -9.67
CA LEU A 14 4.57 19.38 -8.25
C LEU A 14 3.19 19.49 -7.62
N LEU A 15 2.48 20.60 -7.88
CA LEU A 15 1.11 20.80 -7.38
C LEU A 15 0.15 19.74 -7.94
N GLN A 16 0.27 19.43 -9.23
CA GLN A 16 -0.54 18.39 -9.86
C GLN A 16 -0.25 17.01 -9.25
N GLN A 17 1.03 16.67 -9.03
CA GLN A 17 1.43 15.43 -8.38
C GLN A 17 0.86 15.33 -6.96
N GLN A 18 0.92 16.41 -6.18
CA GLN A 18 0.34 16.45 -4.83
C GLN A 18 -1.18 16.24 -4.86
N ALA A 19 -1.89 16.94 -5.74
CA ALA A 19 -3.35 16.80 -5.88
C ALA A 19 -3.74 15.37 -6.29
N THR A 20 -3.01 14.78 -7.24
CA THR A 20 -3.21 13.38 -7.65
C THR A 20 -2.97 12.40 -6.51
N ASN A 21 -1.92 12.62 -5.71
CA ASN A 21 -1.60 11.77 -4.56
C ASN A 21 -2.71 11.83 -3.49
N ILE A 22 -3.20 13.04 -3.19
CA ILE A 22 -4.34 13.24 -2.28
C ILE A 22 -5.60 12.54 -2.79
N TYR A 23 -5.93 12.73 -4.08
CA TYR A 23 -7.07 12.09 -4.71
C TYR A 23 -6.98 10.56 -4.64
N TYR A 24 -5.82 10.01 -5.00
CA TYR A 24 -5.54 8.57 -4.96
C TYR A 24 -5.69 8.01 -3.55
N ASN A 25 -5.12 8.68 -2.54
CA ASN A 25 -5.21 8.24 -1.15
C ASN A 25 -6.64 8.32 -0.61
N ARG A 26 -7.42 9.34 -1.00
CA ARG A 26 -8.81 9.51 -0.55
C ARG A 26 -9.77 8.47 -1.14
N HIS A 27 -9.58 8.08 -2.39
CA HIS A 27 -10.47 7.14 -3.10
C HIS A 27 -9.93 5.71 -3.13
N ARG A 28 -9.00 5.39 -2.25
CA ARG A 28 -8.37 4.08 -2.23
C ARG A 28 -9.34 3.06 -1.64
N LEU A 29 -9.73 2.07 -2.46
CA LEU A 29 -10.65 1.00 -2.06
C LEU A 29 -10.11 0.17 -0.88
N ASN A 30 -8.79 0.05 -0.75
CA ASN A 30 -8.13 -0.67 0.33
C ASN A 30 -7.26 0.28 1.17
N SER A 31 -7.53 0.37 2.47
CA SER A 31 -6.66 1.07 3.40
C SER A 31 -5.26 0.43 3.39
N GLN A 32 -4.23 1.25 3.35
CA GLN A 32 -2.86 0.78 3.54
C GLN A 32 -2.77 0.18 4.94
N LEU A 33 -2.36 -1.09 5.01
CA LEU A 33 -2.03 -1.71 6.28
C LEU A 33 -0.81 -1.00 6.88
N LYS A 34 -0.79 -0.92 8.21
CA LYS A 34 0.24 -0.20 8.98
C LYS A 34 1.14 -1.19 9.70
N LEU A 35 2.30 -0.70 10.12
CA LEU A 35 3.17 -1.43 11.03
C LEU A 35 2.41 -1.78 12.31
N GLY A 36 2.53 -3.03 12.75
CA GLY A 36 1.83 -3.55 13.92
C GLY A 36 0.42 -4.05 13.67
N ASP A 37 -0.16 -3.86 12.47
CA ASP A 37 -1.47 -4.44 12.15
C ASP A 37 -1.37 -5.97 12.12
N LYS A 38 -2.38 -6.65 12.70
CA LYS A 38 -2.51 -8.10 12.66
C LYS A 38 -3.23 -8.53 11.39
N VAL A 39 -2.66 -9.48 10.66
CA VAL A 39 -3.18 -9.98 9.39
C VAL A 39 -3.13 -11.50 9.33
N LEU A 40 -3.99 -12.09 8.51
CA LEU A 40 -3.93 -13.51 8.17
C LEU A 40 -3.33 -13.66 6.79
N THR A 41 -2.34 -14.54 6.66
CA THR A 41 -1.70 -14.83 5.37
C THR A 41 -2.49 -15.87 4.61
N ARG A 42 -2.48 -15.80 3.28
CA ARG A 42 -3.14 -16.82 2.45
C ARG A 42 -2.25 -18.06 2.40
N VAL A 43 -2.81 -19.22 2.76
CA VAL A 43 -2.12 -20.49 2.63
C VAL A 43 -2.21 -20.96 1.17
N TYR A 44 -1.07 -21.07 0.50
CA TYR A 44 -0.99 -21.59 -0.85
C TYR A 44 -0.91 -23.12 -0.82
N GLY A 45 -1.94 -23.79 -1.34
CA GLY A 45 -2.00 -25.24 -1.46
C GLY A 45 -2.59 -25.68 -2.79
N SER A 46 -2.93 -26.97 -2.92
CA SER A 46 -3.69 -27.47 -4.07
C SER A 46 -5.04 -26.76 -4.14
N LYS A 47 -5.36 -26.19 -5.33
CA LYS A 47 -6.58 -25.41 -5.52
C LYS A 47 -7.81 -26.28 -5.26
N GLY A 48 -8.49 -26.01 -4.15
CA GLY A 48 -9.67 -26.73 -3.71
C GLY A 48 -10.94 -25.93 -3.98
N LYS A 49 -12.10 -26.58 -3.85
CA LYS A 49 -13.41 -25.92 -3.95
C LYS A 49 -13.65 -24.86 -2.85
N LEU A 50 -12.83 -24.87 -1.79
CA LEU A 50 -12.97 -24.00 -0.60
C LEU A 50 -11.83 -22.98 -0.48
N ASP A 51 -11.22 -22.57 -1.58
CA ASP A 51 -10.25 -21.47 -1.57
C ASP A 51 -10.95 -20.09 -1.61
N PRO A 52 -10.36 -19.04 -1.02
CA PRO A 52 -9.04 -19.01 -0.37
C PRO A 52 -9.04 -19.53 1.08
N LYS A 53 -7.97 -20.25 1.45
CA LYS A 53 -7.65 -20.57 2.84
C LYS A 53 -6.66 -19.55 3.41
N PHE A 54 -6.87 -19.18 4.67
CA PHE A 54 -6.00 -18.30 5.42
C PHE A 54 -5.30 -19.06 6.55
N SER A 55 -4.19 -18.50 7.06
CA SER A 55 -3.52 -19.00 8.25
C SER A 55 -4.49 -18.99 9.44
N SER A 56 -4.31 -19.93 10.37
CA SER A 56 -5.06 -19.94 11.64
C SER A 56 -4.45 -19.03 12.70
N ILE A 57 -3.20 -18.63 12.49
CA ILE A 57 -2.42 -17.80 13.41
C ILE A 57 -2.27 -16.41 12.77
N PRO A 58 -2.63 -15.33 13.49
CA PRO A 58 -2.38 -13.98 13.03
C PRO A 58 -0.89 -13.65 13.06
N GLU A 59 -0.43 -13.01 12.00
CA GLU A 59 0.92 -12.47 11.88
C GLU A 59 0.86 -10.94 11.98
N ILE A 60 1.96 -10.32 12.39
CA ILE A 60 2.09 -8.88 12.58
C ILE A 60 2.92 -8.29 11.45
N ILE A 61 2.48 -7.17 10.88
CA ILE A 61 3.26 -6.45 9.88
C ILE A 61 4.47 -5.77 10.53
N VAL A 62 5.66 -6.20 10.12
CA VAL A 62 6.95 -5.67 10.59
C VAL A 62 7.59 -4.68 9.62
N GLU A 63 7.27 -4.77 8.32
CA GLU A 63 7.73 -3.80 7.31
C GLU A 63 6.66 -3.50 6.26
N VAL A 64 6.59 -2.24 5.81
CA VAL A 64 5.61 -1.77 4.83
C VAL A 64 6.33 -1.33 3.55
N HIS A 65 6.19 -2.13 2.49
CA HIS A 65 6.71 -1.88 1.14
C HIS A 65 5.57 -1.88 0.12
N HIS A 66 4.52 -1.10 0.37
CA HIS A 66 3.25 -1.20 -0.36
C HIS A 66 3.46 -1.33 -1.89
N PRO A 67 2.90 -2.37 -2.55
CA PRO A 67 1.85 -3.29 -2.08
C PRO A 67 2.33 -4.54 -1.34
N ILE A 68 3.62 -4.64 -1.05
CA ILE A 68 4.23 -5.77 -0.34
C ILE A 68 4.31 -5.44 1.15
N TYR A 69 4.01 -6.41 2.00
CA TYR A 69 4.09 -6.30 3.46
C TYR A 69 4.90 -7.48 3.97
N VAL A 70 5.85 -7.21 4.86
CA VAL A 70 6.60 -8.27 5.56
C VAL A 70 5.90 -8.50 6.90
N VAL A 71 5.67 -9.77 7.20
CA VAL A 71 4.87 -10.23 8.34
C VAL A 71 5.65 -11.28 9.12
N GLU A 72 5.50 -11.27 10.44
CA GLU A 72 6.11 -12.23 11.36
C GLU A 72 5.08 -12.75 12.36
N ASP A 73 5.28 -13.97 12.86
CA ASP A 73 4.43 -14.55 13.90
C ASP A 73 4.46 -13.72 15.19
N GLU A 74 3.30 -13.54 15.81
CA GLU A 74 3.20 -12.97 17.16
C GLU A 74 3.77 -13.98 18.17
N CYS A 75 5.03 -13.80 18.56
CA CYS A 75 5.76 -14.64 19.54
C CYS A 75 5.04 -14.77 20.88
#